data_AF-A0A356E3L0-F1
#
_entry.id   AF-A0A356E3L0-F1
#
_cell.length_a   1.000
_cell.length_b   1.000
_cell.length_c   1.000
_cell.angle_alpha   90.00
_cell.angle_beta   90.00
_cell.angle_gamma   90.00
#
_symmetry.space_group_name_H-M   'P 1'
#
loop_
_entity.id
_entity.type
_entity.pdbx_description
1 polymer ?
#
loop_
_entity_poly.entity_id
_entity_poly.type
_entity_poly.pdbx_seq_one_letter_code
_entity_poly.pdbx_strand_id
1 'polypeptide(L)'
;MSIVMVEERLKSYQVSSEIEEIQALREITQEVILASLSRTDFFEYAAFQGDTCSRIFYGLNRFSEDMDFTLIRGNPTFAWKPYLEQVIRDVASYGYNMEITDRREIDSNVRLAFLKDDTVGKILQLQYAGKTSQLGKIKIKLEIDTNPPAGGANELKYVDFPYISPIVVQTQETLFAGKIHALLCRSYVKGRDWYDFIWYT
;
A
#
# COMPACT_ATOMS: atom_id res chain seq x y z
N MET A 1 -13.13 0.34 19.65
CA MET A 1 -12.59 1.72 19.57
C MET A 1 -11.88 1.94 18.24
N SER A 2 -11.00 1.03 17.83
CA SER A 2 -10.23 1.09 16.57
C SER A 2 -11.01 0.81 15.27
N ILE A 3 -11.97 -0.13 15.29
CA ILE A 3 -12.87 -0.38 14.14
C ILE A 3 -13.69 0.89 13.79
N VAL A 4 -14.12 1.63 14.82
CA VAL A 4 -14.87 2.89 14.65
C VAL A 4 -14.03 3.93 13.91
N MET A 5 -12.70 3.98 14.12
CA MET A 5 -11.81 4.88 13.38
C MET A 5 -11.76 4.55 11.90
N VAL A 6 -11.77 3.25 11.54
CA VAL A 6 -11.81 2.80 10.15
C VAL A 6 -13.16 3.16 9.52
N GLU A 7 -14.27 2.95 10.24
CA GLU A 7 -15.61 3.36 9.78
C GLU A 7 -15.73 4.88 9.59
N GLU A 8 -15.14 5.67 10.49
CA GLU A 8 -15.09 7.13 10.39
C GLU A 8 -14.22 7.60 9.22
N ARG A 9 -13.04 6.98 9.02
CA ARG A 9 -12.20 7.25 7.85
C ARG A 9 -12.91 6.87 6.55
N LEU A 10 -13.64 5.75 6.52
CA LEU A 10 -14.40 5.35 5.34
C LEU A 10 -15.46 6.40 4.94
N LYS A 11 -16.08 7.09 5.91
CA LYS A 11 -17.05 8.17 5.62
C LYS A 11 -16.45 9.38 4.91
N SER A 12 -15.12 9.57 4.93
CA SER A 12 -14.50 10.64 4.14
C SER A 12 -14.39 10.31 2.65
N TYR A 13 -14.63 9.07 2.25
CA TYR A 13 -14.66 8.65 0.85
C TYR A 13 -16.05 8.85 0.26
N GLN A 14 -16.12 9.34 -0.98
CA GLN A 14 -17.35 9.36 -1.75
C GLN A 14 -17.58 7.99 -2.38
N VAL A 15 -18.10 7.07 -1.59
CA VAL A 15 -18.40 5.69 -2.03
C VAL A 15 -19.83 5.63 -2.56
N SER A 16 -19.99 5.15 -3.79
CA SER A 16 -21.29 4.96 -4.47
C SER A 16 -21.56 3.50 -4.84
N SER A 17 -20.57 2.61 -4.71
CA SER A 17 -20.67 1.19 -5.02
C SER A 17 -19.84 0.31 -4.07
N GLU A 18 -20.19 -0.98 -3.98
CA GLU A 18 -19.43 -1.99 -3.23
C GLU A 18 -17.95 -2.05 -3.68
N ILE A 19 -17.69 -1.87 -4.98
CA ILE A 19 -16.33 -1.84 -5.53
C ILE A 19 -15.55 -0.65 -4.96
N GLU A 20 -16.15 0.54 -4.96
CA GLU A 20 -15.52 1.75 -4.41
C GLU A 20 -15.30 1.62 -2.90
N GLU A 21 -16.20 0.95 -2.18
CA GLU A 21 -16.05 0.70 -0.74
C GLU A 21 -14.87 -0.23 -0.47
N ILE A 22 -14.75 -1.33 -1.22
CA ILE A 22 -13.62 -2.25 -1.14
C ILE A 22 -12.31 -1.54 -1.49
N GLN A 23 -12.33 -0.58 -2.41
CA GLN A 23 -11.15 0.21 -2.76
C GLN A 23 -10.78 1.23 -1.68
N ALA A 24 -11.75 1.93 -1.11
CA ALA A 24 -11.54 2.83 0.01
C ALA A 24 -10.98 2.08 1.23
N LEU A 25 -11.57 0.94 1.59
CA LEU A 25 -11.07 0.11 2.69
C LEU A 25 -9.63 -0.39 2.45
N ARG A 26 -9.26 -0.69 1.21
CA ARG A 26 -7.88 -1.06 0.86
C ARG A 26 -6.93 0.10 1.05
N GLU A 27 -7.28 1.29 0.59
CA GLU A 27 -6.47 2.49 0.77
C GLU A 27 -6.29 2.82 2.27
N ILE A 28 -7.36 2.77 3.06
CA ILE A 28 -7.30 2.93 4.52
C ILE A 28 -6.36 1.89 5.15
N THR A 29 -6.42 0.65 4.68
CA THR A 29 -5.51 -0.41 5.15
C THR A 29 -4.05 -0.11 4.78
N GLN A 30 -3.79 0.43 3.58
CA GLN A 30 -2.46 0.86 3.16
C GLN A 30 -1.94 2.01 4.04
N GLU A 31 -2.79 2.97 4.43
CA GLU A 31 -2.45 4.04 5.38
C GLU A 31 -2.05 3.48 6.75
N VAL A 32 -2.82 2.51 7.29
CA VAL A 32 -2.48 1.84 8.56
C VAL A 32 -1.15 1.09 8.46
N ILE A 33 -0.86 0.43 7.34
CA ILE A 33 0.43 -0.24 7.11
C ILE A 33 1.58 0.77 7.11
N LEU A 34 1.43 1.89 6.39
CA LEU A 34 2.44 2.96 6.37
C LEU A 34 2.72 3.52 7.77
N ALA A 35 1.67 3.82 8.52
CA ALA A 35 1.79 4.31 9.89
C ALA A 35 2.47 3.29 10.81
N SER A 36 2.13 2.00 10.69
CA SER A 36 2.77 0.93 11.45
C SER A 36 4.26 0.80 11.12
N LEU A 37 4.64 0.84 9.84
CA LEU A 37 6.04 0.84 9.42
C LEU A 37 6.80 2.06 9.96
N SER A 38 6.17 3.24 10.03
CA SER A 38 6.78 4.46 10.57
C SER A 38 7.15 4.40 12.05
N ARG A 39 6.54 3.48 12.81
CA ARG A 39 6.87 3.24 14.22
C ARG A 39 8.10 2.37 14.43
N THR A 40 8.66 1.85 13.33
CA THR A 40 9.91 1.09 13.31
C THR A 40 11.01 1.94 12.67
N ASP A 41 12.21 1.38 12.55
CA ASP A 41 13.33 1.95 11.81
C ASP A 41 13.21 1.75 10.27
N PHE A 42 12.10 1.21 9.76
CA PHE A 42 11.93 0.87 8.34
C PHE A 42 12.29 2.02 7.38
N PHE A 43 11.79 3.24 7.64
CA PHE A 43 12.03 4.40 6.78
C PHE A 43 13.41 5.05 6.98
N GLU A 44 14.25 4.54 7.89
CA GLU A 44 15.68 4.86 7.90
C GLU A 44 16.41 4.15 6.76
N TYR A 45 15.87 3.02 6.28
CA TYR A 45 16.49 2.16 5.27
C TYR A 45 15.74 2.12 3.94
N ALA A 46 14.44 2.41 3.93
CA ALA A 46 13.58 2.25 2.77
C ALA A 46 12.76 3.52 2.48
N ALA A 47 12.35 3.65 1.22
CA ALA A 47 11.41 4.66 0.75
C ALA A 47 10.20 4.00 0.08
N PHE A 48 9.04 4.61 0.24
CA PHE A 48 7.80 4.19 -0.42
C PHE A 48 7.75 4.71 -1.86
N GLN A 49 7.40 3.84 -2.80
CA GLN A 49 7.41 4.12 -4.23
C GLN A 49 6.20 3.52 -4.97
N GLY A 50 6.19 3.66 -6.29
CA GLY A 50 5.17 3.07 -7.17
C GLY A 50 3.84 3.82 -7.17
N ASP A 51 2.84 3.17 -7.78
CA ASP A 51 1.55 3.80 -8.09
C ASP A 51 0.75 4.16 -6.83
N THR A 52 0.88 3.36 -5.77
CA THR A 52 0.21 3.63 -4.49
C THR A 52 0.84 4.81 -3.76
N CYS A 53 2.15 5.02 -3.93
CA CYS A 53 2.81 6.24 -3.48
C CYS A 53 2.30 7.46 -4.24
N SER A 54 2.21 7.38 -5.57
CA SER A 54 1.57 8.42 -6.41
C SER A 54 0.13 8.72 -5.98
N ARG A 55 -0.64 7.68 -5.62
CA ARG A 55 -2.02 7.80 -5.13
C ARG A 55 -2.10 8.54 -3.80
N ILE A 56 -1.40 8.04 -2.77
CA ILE A 56 -1.53 8.54 -1.40
C ILE A 56 -0.90 9.93 -1.23
N PHE A 57 0.27 10.17 -1.83
CA PHE A 57 1.05 11.38 -1.54
C PHE A 57 1.00 12.46 -2.62
N TYR A 58 0.61 12.11 -3.85
CA TYR A 58 0.62 13.05 -4.97
C TYR A 58 -0.74 13.18 -5.69
N GLY A 59 -1.73 12.36 -5.32
CA GLY A 59 -3.11 12.51 -5.82
C GLY A 59 -3.38 11.83 -7.16
N LEU A 60 -2.72 10.71 -7.48
CA LEU A 60 -3.09 9.87 -8.63
C LEU A 60 -4.59 9.55 -8.59
N ASN A 61 -5.30 9.81 -9.69
CA ASN A 61 -6.77 9.74 -9.75
C ASN A 61 -7.31 8.32 -10.08
N ARG A 62 -6.66 7.29 -9.55
CA ARG A 62 -7.15 5.91 -9.59
C ARG A 62 -6.62 5.12 -8.39
N PHE A 63 -7.38 4.10 -7.98
CA PHE A 63 -6.91 3.19 -6.95
C PHE A 63 -5.71 2.35 -7.41
N SER A 64 -4.94 1.88 -6.43
CA SER A 64 -3.78 1.00 -6.61
C SER A 64 -3.75 -0.03 -5.48
N GLU A 65 -3.36 -1.26 -5.82
CA GLU A 65 -3.53 -2.41 -4.92
C GLU A 65 -2.26 -2.79 -4.15
N ASP A 66 -1.13 -2.75 -4.84
CA ASP A 66 0.17 -3.18 -4.32
C ASP A 66 0.89 -2.03 -3.62
N MET A 67 1.74 -2.32 -2.64
CA MET A 67 2.59 -1.34 -1.97
C MET A 67 4.04 -1.67 -2.27
N ASP A 68 4.69 -0.78 -3.01
CA ASP A 68 6.05 -0.95 -3.48
C ASP A 68 7.00 -0.08 -2.65
N PHE A 69 8.12 -0.66 -2.23
CA PHE A 69 9.18 0.02 -1.50
C PHE A 69 10.51 -0.16 -2.21
N THR A 70 11.49 0.66 -1.86
CA THR A 70 12.86 0.57 -2.35
C THR A 70 13.82 0.88 -1.22
N LEU A 71 14.98 0.23 -1.17
CA LEU A 71 15.99 0.61 -0.21
C LEU A 71 16.67 1.92 -0.59
N ILE A 72 17.02 2.74 0.40
CA ILE A 72 17.82 3.95 0.18
C ILE A 72 19.25 3.55 -0.21
N ARG A 73 19.74 2.44 0.34
CA ARG A 73 21.03 1.83 -0.01
C ARG A 73 20.83 0.33 -0.18
N GLY A 74 21.40 -0.23 -1.25
CA GLY A 74 21.26 -1.65 -1.54
C GLY A 74 21.72 -2.53 -0.38
N ASN A 75 20.90 -3.50 0.00
CA ASN A 75 21.18 -4.46 1.06
C ASN A 75 20.57 -5.83 0.70
N PRO A 76 21.37 -6.79 0.21
CA PRO A 76 20.88 -8.11 -0.18
C PRO A 76 20.41 -8.97 1.01
N THR A 77 20.74 -8.56 2.24
CA THR A 77 20.34 -9.26 3.48
C THR A 77 19.09 -8.67 4.13
N PHE A 78 18.43 -7.70 3.49
CA PHE A 78 17.20 -7.10 4.00
C PHE A 78 16.14 -8.18 4.28
N ALA A 79 15.52 -8.10 5.46
CA ALA A 79 14.50 -9.05 5.87
C ALA A 79 13.24 -8.31 6.32
N TRP A 80 12.13 -8.62 5.66
CA TRP A 80 10.80 -8.11 6.02
C TRP A 80 10.30 -8.56 7.40
N LYS A 81 10.78 -9.71 7.90
CA LYS A 81 10.19 -10.40 9.06
C LYS A 81 9.96 -9.48 10.29
N PRO A 82 10.94 -8.69 10.76
CA PRO A 82 10.75 -7.84 11.94
C PRO A 82 9.64 -6.79 11.74
N TYR A 83 9.58 -6.19 10.56
CA TYR A 83 8.58 -5.17 10.22
C TYR A 83 7.18 -5.77 10.09
N LEU A 84 7.06 -6.92 9.45
CA LEU A 84 5.77 -7.58 9.26
C LEU A 84 5.13 -8.05 10.57
N GLU A 85 5.94 -8.47 11.55
CA GLU A 85 5.43 -8.81 12.88
C GLU A 85 4.80 -7.59 13.58
N GLN A 86 5.37 -6.40 13.40
CA GLN A 86 4.78 -5.14 13.90
C GLN A 86 3.50 -4.79 13.14
N VAL A 87 3.52 -4.86 11.81
CA VAL A 87 2.36 -4.58 10.97
C VAL A 87 1.19 -5.49 11.32
N ILE A 88 1.40 -6.79 11.49
CA ILE A 88 0.34 -7.74 11.91
C ILE A 88 -0.29 -7.30 13.24
N ARG A 89 0.53 -6.94 14.24
CA ARG A 89 0.00 -6.52 15.56
C ARG A 89 -0.84 -5.26 15.44
N ASP A 90 -0.36 -4.28 14.67
CA ASP A 90 -1.03 -2.99 14.54
C ASP A 90 -2.32 -3.11 13.74
N VAL A 91 -2.31 -3.78 12.58
CA VAL A 91 -3.53 -3.98 11.77
C VAL A 91 -4.57 -4.84 12.52
N ALA A 92 -4.15 -5.84 13.29
CA ALA A 92 -5.06 -6.62 14.15
C ALA A 92 -5.78 -5.74 15.17
N SER A 93 -5.12 -4.70 15.67
CA SER A 93 -5.77 -3.74 16.57
C SER A 93 -6.92 -3.00 15.89
N TYR A 94 -6.91 -2.81 14.57
CA TYR A 94 -7.99 -2.18 13.78
C TYR A 94 -9.06 -3.16 13.30
N GLY A 95 -9.04 -4.40 13.80
CA GLY A 95 -10.01 -5.43 13.43
C GLY A 95 -9.71 -6.08 12.09
N TYR A 96 -8.44 -6.08 11.67
CA TYR A 96 -7.97 -6.78 10.48
C TYR A 96 -7.18 -8.04 10.83
N ASN A 97 -7.61 -9.19 10.34
CA ASN A 97 -6.81 -10.41 10.40
C ASN A 97 -5.89 -10.51 9.18
N MET A 98 -4.58 -10.32 9.40
CA MET A 98 -3.56 -10.42 8.36
C MET A 98 -2.89 -11.81 8.38
N GLU A 99 -2.95 -12.53 7.27
CA GLU A 99 -2.24 -13.78 7.03
C GLU A 99 -1.03 -13.50 6.11
N ILE A 100 0.20 -13.76 6.58
CA ILE A 100 1.39 -13.69 5.71
C ILE A 100 1.48 -14.98 4.91
N THR A 101 1.50 -14.87 3.58
CA THR A 101 1.88 -16.01 2.73
C THR A 101 3.28 -15.77 2.20
N ASP A 102 4.25 -16.43 2.81
CA ASP A 102 5.64 -16.41 2.36
C ASP A 102 5.75 -17.33 1.13
N ARG A 103 5.73 -16.77 -0.09
CA ARG A 103 6.10 -17.53 -1.29
C ARG A 103 7.63 -17.65 -1.33
N ARG A 104 8.17 -18.49 -0.47
CA ARG A 104 9.54 -18.98 -0.63
C ARG A 104 9.53 -20.08 -1.67
N GLU A 105 9.90 -19.72 -2.88
CA GLU A 105 10.81 -20.54 -3.66
C GLU A 105 11.57 -19.61 -4.59
N ILE A 106 12.87 -19.47 -4.29
CA ILE A 106 13.92 -18.80 -5.08
C ILE A 106 13.98 -17.26 -4.90
N ASP A 107 14.79 -16.83 -3.93
CA ASP A 107 15.51 -15.54 -3.88
C ASP A 107 14.72 -14.20 -3.76
N SER A 108 13.44 -14.21 -3.39
CA SER A 108 12.59 -13.06 -3.70
C SER A 108 12.47 -11.99 -2.60
N ASN A 109 12.79 -10.74 -2.98
CA ASN A 109 12.52 -9.50 -2.25
C ASN A 109 11.01 -9.14 -2.14
N VAL A 110 10.12 -10.13 -2.17
CA VAL A 110 8.67 -9.95 -2.33
C VAL A 110 7.94 -10.70 -1.23
N ARG A 111 7.08 -10.02 -0.45
CA ARG A 111 6.20 -10.68 0.53
C ARG A 111 4.74 -10.29 0.36
N LEU A 112 3.88 -11.29 0.26
CA LEU A 112 2.44 -11.11 0.14
C LEU A 112 1.81 -11.11 1.53
N ALA A 113 1.20 -9.99 1.92
CA ALA A 113 0.30 -9.94 3.08
C ALA A 113 -1.15 -10.10 2.59
N PHE A 114 -1.85 -11.10 3.09
CA PHE A 114 -3.29 -11.24 2.86
C PHE A 114 -4.03 -10.64 4.04
N LEU A 115 -5.06 -9.85 3.79
CA LEU A 115 -5.97 -9.40 4.82
C LEU A 115 -7.28 -10.14 4.63
N LYS A 116 -7.52 -11.13 5.49
CA LYS A 116 -8.70 -11.99 5.42
C LYS A 116 -9.60 -11.59 6.57
N ASP A 117 -10.71 -10.91 6.31
CA ASP A 117 -11.62 -10.62 7.41
C ASP A 117 -13.10 -10.75 7.07
N ASP A 118 -13.80 -11.47 7.95
CA ASP A 118 -15.26 -11.53 8.05
C ASP A 118 -15.83 -10.23 8.68
N THR A 119 -14.97 -9.37 9.26
CA THR A 119 -15.29 -8.09 9.91
C THR A 119 -15.32 -6.91 8.93
N VAL A 120 -14.46 -6.92 7.90
CA VAL A 120 -14.70 -6.14 6.68
C VAL A 120 -16.10 -6.49 6.14
N GLY A 121 -16.45 -7.77 6.25
CA GLY A 121 -17.81 -8.25 6.07
C GLY A 121 -18.89 -7.56 6.89
N LYS A 122 -18.64 -7.27 8.17
CA LYS A 122 -19.58 -6.58 9.05
C LYS A 122 -19.66 -5.07 8.78
N ILE A 123 -18.54 -4.41 8.44
CA ILE A 123 -18.52 -2.99 8.05
C ILE A 123 -19.22 -2.78 6.70
N LEU A 124 -18.90 -3.61 5.70
CA LEU A 124 -19.56 -3.62 4.38
C LEU A 124 -21.08 -3.95 4.50
N GLN A 125 -21.46 -4.86 5.40
CA GLN A 125 -22.87 -5.17 5.69
C GLN A 125 -23.65 -4.00 6.33
N LEU A 126 -22.97 -3.10 7.04
CA LEU A 126 -23.61 -1.98 7.75
C LEU A 126 -24.00 -0.83 6.82
N GLN A 127 -23.33 -0.64 5.67
CA GLN A 127 -23.67 0.42 4.70
C GLN A 127 -24.54 -0.07 3.53
N TYR A 128 -24.29 -1.28 3.00
CA TYR A 128 -25.11 -1.88 1.95
C TYR A 128 -25.83 -3.13 2.49
N ALA A 129 -26.90 -2.90 3.24
CA ALA A 129 -27.82 -3.95 3.65
C ALA A 129 -28.49 -4.58 2.41
N GLY A 130 -27.89 -5.67 1.93
CA GLY A 130 -28.48 -6.55 0.93
C GLY A 130 -27.99 -6.31 -0.49
N LYS A 131 -26.81 -6.85 -0.83
CA LYS A 131 -26.58 -7.65 -2.05
C LYS A 131 -25.16 -8.20 -2.04
N THR A 132 -25.10 -9.53 -2.16
CA THR A 132 -23.94 -10.42 -2.31
C THR A 132 -23.23 -10.85 -1.02
N SER A 133 -23.16 -12.17 -0.90
CA SER A 133 -22.69 -12.97 0.24
C SER A 133 -21.21 -13.36 0.12
N GLN A 134 -20.43 -12.64 -0.70
CA GLN A 134 -19.01 -12.91 -0.93
C GLN A 134 -18.22 -11.63 -0.79
N LEU A 135 -18.11 -11.19 0.47
CA LEU A 135 -17.31 -10.05 0.88
C LEU A 135 -15.87 -10.27 0.39
N GLY A 136 -15.44 -9.43 -0.56
CA GLY A 136 -14.18 -9.59 -1.26
C GLY A 136 -12.99 -9.48 -0.29
N LYS A 137 -12.11 -10.49 -0.31
CA LYS A 137 -10.86 -10.45 0.46
C LYS A 137 -9.99 -9.29 -0.03
N ILE A 138 -9.59 -8.39 0.87
CA ILE A 138 -8.62 -7.34 0.55
C ILE A 138 -7.22 -7.95 0.55
N LYS A 139 -6.53 -7.84 -0.58
CA LYS A 139 -5.15 -8.32 -0.72
C LYS A 139 -4.24 -7.14 -0.97
N ILE A 140 -3.16 -7.05 -0.20
CA ILE A 140 -2.14 -5.99 -0.33
C ILE A 140 -0.78 -6.66 -0.41
N LYS A 141 -0.13 -6.55 -1.56
CA LYS A 141 1.24 -7.05 -1.74
C LYS A 141 2.23 -6.03 -1.22
N LEU A 142 3.24 -6.48 -0.47
CA LEU A 142 4.36 -5.65 -0.04
C LEU A 142 5.62 -6.09 -0.81
N GLU A 143 6.12 -5.22 -1.67
CA GLU A 143 7.36 -5.46 -2.42
C GLU A 143 8.45 -4.51 -1.96
N ILE A 144 9.70 -4.96 -1.97
CA ILE A 144 10.83 -4.06 -1.79
C ILE A 144 11.90 -4.34 -2.83
N ASP A 145 12.42 -3.29 -3.45
CA ASP A 145 13.64 -3.40 -4.24
C ASP A 145 14.86 -3.28 -3.32
N THR A 146 15.63 -4.36 -3.17
CA THR A 146 16.83 -4.39 -2.32
C THR A 146 18.11 -3.97 -3.03
N ASN A 147 18.06 -3.70 -4.34
CA ASN A 147 19.19 -3.22 -5.12
C ASN A 147 18.76 -2.14 -6.13
N PRO A 148 18.31 -0.97 -5.63
CA PRO A 148 17.75 0.04 -6.52
C PRO A 148 18.81 0.77 -7.33
N PRO A 149 18.43 1.29 -8.51
CA PRO A 149 19.31 2.10 -9.33
C PRO A 149 19.71 3.39 -8.61
N ALA A 150 20.92 3.87 -8.91
CA ALA A 150 21.38 5.16 -8.40
C ALA A 150 20.58 6.33 -9.02
N GLY A 151 20.55 7.46 -8.31
CA GLY A 151 19.98 8.72 -8.80
C GLY A 151 18.52 8.98 -8.41
N GLY A 152 17.85 8.03 -7.76
CA GLY A 152 16.55 8.28 -7.14
C GLY A 152 16.65 9.27 -5.97
N ALA A 153 15.69 10.19 -5.89
CA ALA A 153 15.56 11.14 -4.79
C ALA A 153 14.38 10.76 -3.90
N ASN A 154 14.51 11.05 -2.61
CA ASN A 154 13.48 10.81 -1.61
C ASN A 154 13.15 12.10 -0.86
N GLU A 155 11.93 12.20 -0.34
CA GLU A 155 11.47 13.28 0.51
C GLU A 155 10.64 12.75 1.68
N LEU A 156 10.50 13.56 2.72
CA LEU A 156 9.68 13.25 3.89
C LEU A 156 8.26 13.79 3.69
N LYS A 157 7.27 12.91 3.75
CA LYS A 157 5.84 13.24 3.77
C LYS A 157 5.20 12.69 5.03
N TYR A 158 3.91 12.98 5.22
CA TYR A 158 3.14 12.51 6.36
C TYR A 158 1.82 11.90 5.89
N VAL A 159 1.49 10.72 6.41
CA VAL A 159 0.09 10.26 6.45
C VAL A 159 -0.51 10.72 7.76
N ASP A 160 -1.79 11.07 7.77
CA ASP A 160 -2.50 11.58 8.94
C ASP A 160 -3.36 10.53 9.64
N PHE A 161 -3.56 9.37 9.01
CA PHE A 161 -4.32 8.25 9.54
C PHE A 161 -3.45 7.01 9.76
N PRO A 162 -3.68 6.24 10.84
CA PRO A 162 -4.56 6.52 11.98
C PRO A 162 -3.99 7.54 12.98
N TYR A 163 -2.76 8.00 12.75
CA TYR A 163 -2.09 9.10 13.44
C TYR A 163 -1.03 9.70 12.51
N ILE A 164 -0.61 10.94 12.77
CA ILE A 164 0.42 11.62 11.98
C ILE A 164 1.71 10.79 12.02
N SER A 165 2.14 10.33 10.85
CA SER A 165 3.24 9.38 10.71
C SER A 165 4.21 9.86 9.62
N PRO A 166 5.51 10.00 9.92
CA PRO A 166 6.53 10.38 8.95
C PRO A 166 6.82 9.21 7.99
N ILE A 167 6.70 9.45 6.69
CA ILE A 167 6.94 8.46 5.64
C ILE A 167 8.01 9.01 4.69
N VAL A 168 9.08 8.25 4.51
CA VAL A 168 10.06 8.53 3.45
C VAL A 168 9.50 7.99 2.15
N VAL A 169 9.31 8.86 1.16
CA VAL A 169 8.75 8.53 -0.16
C VAL A 169 9.74 8.91 -1.25
N GLN A 170 9.70 8.25 -2.41
CA GLN A 170 10.38 8.78 -3.59
C GLN A 170 9.70 10.07 -4.06
N THR A 171 10.49 11.03 -4.54
CA THR A 171 9.95 12.29 -5.08
C THR A 171 9.09 12.05 -6.32
N GLN A 172 8.20 12.98 -6.63
CA GLN A 172 7.34 12.89 -7.82
C GLN A 172 8.13 12.69 -9.12
N GLU A 173 9.29 13.34 -9.26
CA GLU A 173 10.18 13.21 -10.43
C GLU A 173 10.80 11.82 -10.51
N THR A 174 11.18 11.24 -9.38
CA THR A 174 11.75 9.89 -9.30
C THR A 174 10.69 8.85 -9.69
N LEU A 175 9.47 9.00 -9.19
CA LEU A 175 8.33 8.15 -9.56
C LEU A 175 8.01 8.26 -11.05
N PHE A 176 8.04 9.47 -11.61
CA PHE A 176 7.83 9.69 -13.05
C PHE A 176 8.91 9.02 -13.89
N ALA A 177 10.19 9.14 -13.52
CA ALA A 177 11.29 8.46 -14.19
C ALA A 177 11.12 6.93 -14.17
N GLY A 178 10.71 6.38 -13.02
CA GLY A 178 10.37 4.96 -12.91
C GLY A 178 9.21 4.55 -13.83
N LYS A 179 8.20 5.41 -13.99
CA LYS A 179 7.07 5.18 -14.91
C LYS A 179 7.50 5.20 -16.38
N ILE A 180 8.35 6.15 -16.77
CA ILE A 180 8.93 6.20 -18.12
C ILE A 180 9.72 4.93 -18.41
N HIS A 181 10.59 4.52 -17.47
CA HIS A 181 11.35 3.28 -17.60
C HIS A 181 10.42 2.06 -17.76
N ALA A 182 9.34 1.96 -16.97
CA ALA A 182 8.37 0.89 -17.12
C ALA A 182 7.71 0.87 -18.52
N LEU A 183 7.37 2.03 -19.08
CA LEU A 183 6.79 2.13 -20.43
C LEU A 183 7.77 1.71 -21.53
N LEU A 184 9.04 2.11 -21.40
CA LEU A 184 10.06 1.86 -22.43
C LEU A 184 10.66 0.44 -22.35
N CYS A 185 10.75 -0.13 -21.16
CA CYS A 185 11.55 -1.33 -20.91
C CYS A 185 10.73 -2.58 -20.55
N ARG A 186 9.41 -2.47 -20.33
CA ARG A 186 8.56 -3.67 -20.19
C ARG A 186 8.48 -4.41 -21.52
N SER A 187 8.53 -5.74 -21.44
CA SER A 187 8.35 -6.62 -22.60
C SER A 187 6.90 -6.76 -23.08
N TYR A 188 5.95 -6.13 -22.37
CA TYR A 188 4.53 -6.17 -22.67
C TYR A 188 3.86 -4.84 -22.34
N VAL A 189 2.75 -4.56 -23.03
CA VAL A 189 1.95 -3.35 -22.80
C VAL A 189 1.07 -3.52 -21.56
N LYS A 190 1.10 -2.53 -20.67
CA LYS A 190 0.28 -2.49 -19.47
C LYS A 190 -0.47 -1.17 -19.41
N GLY A 191 -1.77 -1.21 -19.72
CA GLY A 191 -2.59 -0.01 -19.93
C GLY A 191 -2.56 1.02 -18.79
N ARG A 192 -2.45 0.56 -17.53
CA ARG A 192 -2.34 1.47 -16.38
C ARG A 192 -1.09 2.33 -16.39
N ASP A 193 0.02 1.87 -16.98
CA ASP A 193 1.24 2.69 -17.06
C ASP A 193 1.04 3.92 -17.96
N TRP A 194 0.26 3.77 -19.03
CA TRP A 194 -0.10 4.89 -19.90
C TRP A 194 -1.00 5.90 -19.19
N TYR A 195 -1.98 5.40 -18.43
CA TYR A 195 -2.81 6.25 -17.59
C TYR A 195 -1.96 7.07 -16.62
N ASP A 196 -1.05 6.41 -15.89
CA ASP A 196 -0.22 7.09 -14.89
C ASP A 196 0.74 8.07 -15.54
N PHE A 197 1.31 7.73 -16.70
CA PHE A 197 2.18 8.63 -17.45
C PHE A 197 1.45 9.90 -17.89
N ILE A 198 0.21 9.78 -18.40
CA ILE A 198 -0.62 10.93 -18.77
C ILE A 198 -1.01 11.74 -17.53
N TRP A 199 -1.17 11.11 -16.36
CA TRP A 199 -1.47 11.84 -15.13
C TRP A 199 -0.36 12.82 -14.70
N TYR A 200 0.89 12.62 -15.14
CA TYR A 200 2.00 13.56 -14.88
C TYR A 200 1.99 14.81 -15.79
N THR A 201 1.10 14.88 -16.79
CA THR A 201 0.98 16.01 -17.73
C THR A 201 -0.14 16.95 -17.36
#